data_AF-A0A7L0M7L5-F1
#
_entry.id   AF-A0A7L0M7L5-F1
#
_cell.length_a   1.000
_cell.length_b   1.000
_cell.length_c   1.000
_cell.angle_alpha   90.00
_cell.angle_beta   90.00
_cell.angle_gamma   90.00
#
_symmetry.space_group_name_H-M   'P 1'
#
loop_
_entity.id
_entity.type
_entity.pdbx_description
1 polymer ?
#
loop_
_entity_poly.entity_id
_entity_poly.type
_entity_poly.pdbx_seq_one_letter_code
_entity_poly.pdbx_strand_id
1 'polypeptide(L)'
;MDLGTFDFRTGKMLMNKMNKNRQRMRYDCSNQAKGKPDLNTALPVRQTASIFKQPVTKITNHPSNKVKSDPQKAVDQPRQLFWEKKLSGLNAFDIAEELVKTMDLPKGLQGVGPGCTDETLLSAIASALHTSTMPITGQLSAAVEKNPGVWLNTSQPLCKAFMVTDEDIR
;
A
#
# COMPACT_ATOMS: atom_id res chain seq x y z
N MET A 1 -6.89 -13.36 -27.72
CA MET A 1 -5.47 -12.97 -27.77
C MET A 1 -5.26 -12.29 -29.11
N ASP A 2 -4.88 -11.01 -29.14
CA ASP A 2 -4.68 -10.28 -30.40
C ASP A 2 -3.27 -10.53 -30.94
N LEU A 3 -3.19 -11.22 -32.09
CA LEU A 3 -1.93 -11.60 -32.75
C LEU A 3 -1.57 -10.65 -33.90
N GLY A 4 -2.27 -9.53 -34.09
CA GLY A 4 -2.05 -8.60 -35.21
C GLY A 4 -0.67 -7.92 -35.25
N THR A 5 0.12 -8.03 -34.17
CA THR A 5 1.48 -7.49 -34.07
C THR A 5 2.57 -8.56 -33.95
N PHE A 6 2.20 -9.85 -34.01
CA PHE A 6 3.12 -10.97 -33.97
C PHE A 6 3.63 -11.32 -35.37
N ASP A 7 4.95 -11.32 -35.57
CA ASP A 7 5.57 -11.78 -36.81
C ASP A 7 5.90 -13.27 -36.73
N PHE A 8 5.13 -14.07 -37.47
CA PHE A 8 5.29 -15.53 -37.51
C PHE A 8 6.58 -15.99 -38.17
N ARG A 9 7.24 -15.15 -38.98
CA ARG A 9 8.49 -15.52 -39.63
C ARG A 9 9.68 -15.45 -38.67
N THR A 10 9.64 -14.50 -37.74
CA THR A 10 10.73 -14.26 -36.78
C THR A 10 10.39 -14.71 -35.36
N GLY A 11 9.13 -15.03 -35.08
CA GLY A 11 8.64 -15.42 -33.75
C GLY A 11 8.64 -14.26 -32.75
N LYS A 12 8.60 -13.00 -33.22
CA LYS A 12 8.76 -11.81 -32.38
C LYS A 12 7.59 -10.83 -32.54
N MET A 13 7.32 -10.09 -31.47
CA MET A 13 6.34 -9.00 -31.47
C MET A 13 6.95 -7.73 -32.08
N LEU A 14 6.25 -7.13 -33.05
CA LEU A 14 6.66 -5.91 -33.75
C LEU A 14 6.41 -4.68 -32.87
N MET A 15 7.39 -4.31 -32.04
CA MET A 15 7.33 -3.14 -31.13
C MET A 15 7.00 -1.81 -31.85
N ASN A 16 7.41 -1.65 -33.12
CA ASN A 16 7.20 -0.40 -33.86
C ASN A 16 5.72 -0.12 -34.20
N LYS A 17 4.84 -1.12 -34.15
CA LYS A 17 3.39 -0.95 -34.36
C LYS A 17 2.60 -0.69 -33.07
N MET A 18 3.22 -0.82 -31.89
CA MET A 18 2.58 -0.52 -30.60
C MET A 18 2.40 0.99 -30.32
N ASN A 19 2.93 1.88 -31.17
CA ASN A 19 3.04 3.31 -30.85
C ASN A 19 1.97 4.24 -31.46
N LYS A 20 0.87 3.73 -32.02
CA LYS A 20 -0.23 4.61 -32.46
C LYS A 20 -1.60 3.98 -32.22
N ASN A 21 -2.03 3.95 -30.96
CA ASN A 21 -3.44 4.13 -30.62
C ASN A 21 -3.59 4.67 -29.20
N ARG A 22 -3.35 5.98 -29.05
CA ARG A 22 -3.67 6.74 -27.84
C ARG A 22 -5.15 7.16 -27.84
N GLN A 23 -6.04 6.26 -28.23
CA GLN A 23 -7.47 6.43 -27.93
C GLN A 23 -7.70 6.00 -26.48
N ARG A 24 -8.29 6.93 -25.73
CA ARG A 24 -8.68 6.85 -24.33
C ARG A 24 -9.35 5.52 -23.99
N MET A 25 -8.59 4.58 -23.43
CA MET A 25 -9.17 3.49 -22.64
C MET A 25 -9.19 3.93 -21.18
N ARG A 26 -10.41 4.18 -20.72
CA ARG A 26 -10.76 4.40 -19.32
C ARG A 26 -10.40 3.16 -18.52
N TYR A 27 -9.90 3.40 -17.29
CA TYR A 27 -9.88 2.45 -16.18
C TYR A 27 -9.36 1.05 -16.50
N ASP A 28 -8.04 0.88 -16.44
CA ASP A 28 -7.48 -0.41 -16.06
C ASP A 28 -6.40 -0.21 -15.00
N CYS A 29 -6.67 -0.74 -13.82
CA CYS A 29 -5.92 -0.52 -12.57
C CYS A 29 -4.78 -1.55 -12.42
N SER A 30 -4.11 -1.90 -13.52
CA SER A 30 -3.18 -3.03 -13.57
C SER A 30 -1.74 -2.65 -13.97
N ASN A 31 -1.44 -1.38 -14.22
CA ASN A 31 -0.10 -0.92 -14.64
C ASN A 31 0.58 0.09 -13.70
N GLN A 32 0.38 -0.02 -12.38
CA GLN A 32 1.15 0.77 -11.40
C GLN A 32 2.56 0.25 -11.11
N ALA A 33 3.12 -0.67 -11.93
CA ALA A 33 4.44 -1.19 -11.65
C ALA A 33 5.60 -0.21 -11.97
N LYS A 34 5.41 0.85 -12.79
CA LYS A 34 6.49 1.81 -13.13
C LYS A 34 6.06 3.26 -13.43
N GLY A 35 4.84 3.66 -13.08
CA GLY A 35 4.40 5.05 -13.21
C GLY A 35 4.64 5.82 -11.92
N LYS A 36 5.31 6.98 -11.96
CA LYS A 36 5.34 7.88 -10.80
C LYS A 36 3.89 8.17 -10.39
N PRO A 37 3.50 8.00 -9.10
CA PRO A 37 2.18 8.40 -8.66
C PRO A 37 2.00 9.88 -8.97
N ASP A 38 0.87 10.27 -9.55
CA ASP A 38 0.56 11.67 -9.79
C ASP A 38 0.34 12.34 -8.43
N LEU A 39 1.37 13.03 -7.93
CA LEU A 39 1.37 13.74 -6.64
C LEU A 39 0.73 15.12 -6.73
N ASN A 40 -0.02 15.41 -7.80
CA ASN A 40 -0.66 16.70 -7.97
C ASN A 40 -1.78 16.91 -6.94
N THR A 41 -1.52 17.76 -5.94
CA THR A 41 -2.48 18.15 -4.90
C THR A 41 -3.36 19.34 -5.30
N ALA A 42 -3.27 19.83 -6.54
CA ALA A 42 -4.09 20.92 -7.02
C ALA A 42 -5.57 20.51 -7.06
N LEU A 43 -6.45 21.45 -6.70
CA LEU A 43 -7.88 21.20 -6.76
C LEU A 43 -8.31 21.03 -8.21
N PRO A 44 -9.24 20.09 -8.49
CA PRO A 44 -9.77 19.92 -9.83
C PRO A 44 -10.40 21.23 -10.30
N VAL A 45 -10.31 21.49 -11.60
CA VAL A 45 -10.97 22.64 -12.23
C VAL A 45 -12.29 22.16 -12.81
N ARG A 46 -13.35 22.97 -12.64
CA ARG A 46 -14.66 22.64 -13.22
C ARG A 46 -14.56 22.60 -14.75
N GLN A 47 -15.05 21.52 -15.35
CA GLN A 47 -15.25 21.46 -16.81
C GLN A 47 -16.57 22.15 -17.15
N THR A 48 -16.51 23.46 -17.38
CA THR A 48 -17.67 24.26 -17.77
C THR A 48 -17.47 24.78 -19.18
N ALA A 49 -18.57 25.06 -19.89
CA ALA A 49 -18.53 25.74 -21.18
C ALA A 49 -17.96 27.18 -21.07
N SER A 50 -17.83 27.72 -19.85
CA SER A 50 -17.15 28.99 -19.60
C SER A 50 -15.65 28.87 -19.84
N ILE A 51 -15.09 29.86 -20.56
CA ILE A 51 -13.66 30.00 -20.81
C ILE A 51 -12.87 30.36 -19.55
N PHE A 52 -13.56 30.89 -18.54
CA PHE A 52 -12.96 31.23 -17.25
C PHE A 52 -12.97 30.00 -16.35
N LYS A 53 -11.76 29.57 -15.93
CA LYS A 53 -11.58 28.46 -14.99
C LYS A 53 -12.21 28.83 -13.65
N GLN A 54 -13.34 28.21 -13.31
CA GLN A 54 -13.91 28.32 -11.97
C GLN A 54 -13.18 27.37 -11.01
N PRO A 55 -12.56 27.88 -9.94
CA PRO A 55 -11.92 27.04 -8.94
C PRO A 55 -12.96 26.20 -8.18
N VAL A 56 -12.55 25.01 -7.73
CA VAL A 56 -13.34 24.18 -6.81
C VAL A 56 -12.93 24.51 -5.38
N THR A 57 -13.90 24.70 -4.49
CA THR A 57 -13.65 24.91 -3.06
C THR A 57 -13.36 23.57 -2.38
N LYS A 58 -12.22 23.48 -1.67
CA LYS A 58 -11.90 22.32 -0.83
C LYS A 58 -12.58 22.47 0.53
N ILE A 59 -13.51 21.59 0.84
CA ILE A 59 -14.05 21.46 2.21
C ILE A 59 -13.16 20.47 2.96
N THR A 60 -12.62 20.89 4.10
CA THR A 60 -11.79 20.04 4.97
C THR A 60 -12.34 20.08 6.39
N ASN A 61 -12.48 18.92 7.03
CA ASN A 61 -12.89 18.84 8.44
C ASN A 61 -11.78 19.31 9.40
N HIS A 62 -10.58 19.56 8.89
CA HIS A 62 -9.40 19.97 9.65
C HIS A 62 -8.75 21.20 9.00
N PRO A 63 -9.22 22.43 9.32
CA PRO A 63 -8.76 23.66 8.68
C PRO A 63 -7.30 24.03 9.02
N SER A 64 -6.76 23.52 10.13
CA SER A 64 -5.36 23.73 10.53
C SER A 64 -4.36 22.81 9.81
N ASN A 65 -4.85 21.84 9.02
CA ASN A 65 -3.98 20.85 8.38
C ASN A 65 -3.17 21.49 7.24
N LYS A 66 -1.87 21.72 7.48
CA LYS A 66 -0.94 22.28 6.49
C LYS A 66 -0.48 21.18 5.54
N VAL A 67 -1.13 21.06 4.39
CA VAL A 67 -0.66 20.21 3.29
C VAL A 67 0.52 20.92 2.62
N LYS A 68 1.69 20.28 2.58
CA LYS A 68 2.83 20.77 1.77
C LYS A 68 2.40 20.70 0.30
N SER A 69 2.32 21.86 -0.37
CA SER A 69 1.89 21.95 -1.77
C SER A 69 2.99 21.63 -2.78
N ASP A 70 4.23 21.46 -2.31
CA ASP A 70 5.39 21.19 -3.16
C ASP A 70 5.80 19.69 -3.06
N PRO A 71 5.42 18.86 -4.04
CA PRO A 71 5.82 17.45 -4.09
C PRO A 71 7.31 17.26 -4.41
N GLN A 72 8.05 18.28 -4.86
CA GLN A 72 9.48 18.13 -5.19
C GLN A 72 10.38 17.95 -3.96
N LYS A 73 9.91 18.27 -2.75
CA LYS A 73 10.68 18.11 -1.50
C LYS A 73 10.43 16.80 -0.74
N ALA A 74 9.49 15.98 -1.19
CA ALA A 74 9.31 14.64 -0.64
C ALA A 74 10.22 13.67 -1.40
N VAL A 75 11.42 13.44 -0.87
CA VAL A 75 12.39 12.47 -1.42
C VAL A 75 11.81 11.05 -1.39
N ASP A 76 10.94 10.77 -0.42
CA ASP A 76 10.34 9.46 -0.23
C ASP A 76 8.93 9.35 -0.79
N GLN A 77 8.67 8.23 -1.46
CA GLN A 77 7.33 7.87 -1.91
C GLN A 77 6.40 7.68 -0.70
N PRO A 78 5.15 8.16 -0.75
CA PRO A 78 4.18 7.92 0.31
C PRO A 78 4.01 6.41 0.53
N ARG A 79 4.09 5.98 1.80
CA ARG A 79 3.92 4.59 2.21
C ARG A 79 2.54 4.40 2.83
N GLN A 80 1.86 3.31 2.46
CA GLN A 80 0.59 2.94 3.09
C GLN A 80 0.86 2.16 4.38
N LEU A 81 0.73 2.83 5.53
CA LEU A 81 1.07 2.26 6.85
C LEU A 81 0.12 1.15 7.31
N PHE A 82 -1.18 1.27 7.01
CA PHE A 82 -2.21 0.31 7.40
C PHE A 82 -2.69 -0.51 6.20
N TRP A 83 -1.75 -1.04 5.42
CA TRP A 83 -2.06 -1.80 4.22
C TRP A 83 -2.73 -3.15 4.53
N GLU A 84 -2.42 -3.77 5.66
CA GLU A 84 -3.02 -5.03 6.13
C GLU A 84 -4.54 -4.96 6.28
N LYS A 85 -5.08 -3.77 6.57
CA LYS A 85 -6.55 -3.58 6.63
C LYS A 85 -7.22 -3.85 5.28
N LYS A 86 -6.49 -3.77 4.16
CA LYS A 86 -7.02 -4.18 2.86
C LYS A 86 -7.18 -5.69 2.72
N LEU A 87 -6.46 -6.46 3.54
CA LEU A 87 -6.55 -7.92 3.58
C LEU A 87 -7.54 -8.45 4.61
N SER A 88 -8.11 -7.58 5.45
CA SER A 88 -9.07 -8.02 6.48
C SER A 88 -10.28 -8.70 5.85
N GLY A 89 -10.63 -9.90 6.34
CA GLY A 89 -11.75 -10.69 5.84
C GLY A 89 -11.45 -11.49 4.57
N LEU A 90 -10.20 -11.43 4.06
CA LEU A 90 -9.73 -12.37 3.05
C LEU A 90 -9.17 -13.60 3.74
N ASN A 91 -9.55 -14.77 3.22
CA ASN A 91 -9.15 -16.06 3.75
C ASN A 91 -8.48 -16.88 2.64
N ALA A 92 -7.47 -17.66 3.00
CA ALA A 92 -6.88 -18.63 2.10
C ALA A 92 -7.69 -19.94 2.14
N PHE A 93 -7.95 -20.51 0.97
CA PHE A 93 -8.60 -21.80 0.82
C PHE A 93 -7.67 -22.73 0.05
N ASP A 94 -7.69 -24.01 0.39
CA ASP A 94 -6.91 -25.01 -0.31
C ASP A 94 -7.65 -25.53 -1.57
N ILE A 95 -7.07 -26.53 -2.23
CA ILE A 95 -7.67 -27.14 -3.44
C ILE A 95 -8.99 -27.87 -3.18
N ALA A 96 -9.30 -28.20 -1.92
CA ALA A 96 -10.54 -28.82 -1.48
C ALA A 96 -11.58 -27.79 -1.01
N GLU A 97 -11.30 -26.49 -1.20
CA GLU A 97 -12.12 -25.37 -0.71
C GLU A 97 -12.22 -25.32 0.82
N GLU A 98 -11.28 -25.96 1.54
CA GLU A 98 -11.21 -25.88 2.99
C GLU A 98 -10.43 -24.64 3.42
N LEU A 99 -10.93 -23.97 4.47
CA LEU A 99 -10.29 -22.80 5.05
C LEU A 99 -8.90 -23.19 5.60
N VAL A 100 -7.86 -22.58 5.06
CA VAL A 100 -6.51 -22.74 5.59
C VAL A 100 -6.43 -22.01 6.92
N LYS A 101 -6.33 -22.78 8.00
CA LYS A 101 -6.24 -22.22 9.35
C LYS A 101 -4.93 -21.44 9.49
N THR A 102 -5.06 -20.22 9.98
CA THR A 102 -3.93 -19.35 10.36
C THR A 102 -3.25 -19.89 11.62
N MET A 103 -1.94 -19.62 11.78
CA MET A 103 -1.23 -20.05 12.99
C MET A 103 -1.70 -19.24 14.21
N ASP A 104 -1.74 -19.87 15.38
CA ASP A 104 -1.93 -19.16 16.63
C ASP A 104 -0.61 -18.42 16.98
N LEU A 105 -0.70 -17.13 17.31
CA LEU A 105 0.48 -16.34 17.66
C LEU A 105 0.89 -16.55 19.14
N PRO A 106 2.20 -16.55 19.44
CA PRO A 106 2.65 -16.62 20.82
C PRO A 106 2.22 -15.37 21.60
N LYS A 107 1.97 -15.52 22.91
CA LYS A 107 1.40 -14.46 23.78
C LYS A 107 2.22 -13.17 23.81
N GLY A 108 3.54 -13.27 23.58
CA GLY A 108 4.44 -12.12 23.52
C GLY A 108 4.30 -11.29 22.24
N LEU A 109 3.73 -11.86 21.19
CA LEU A 109 3.57 -11.20 19.90
C LEU A 109 2.18 -10.57 19.82
N GLN A 110 2.12 -9.26 20.03
CA GLN A 110 0.86 -8.52 20.11
C GLN A 110 0.87 -7.36 19.12
N GLY A 111 -0.27 -7.17 18.45
CA GLY A 111 -0.48 -6.09 17.51
C GLY A 111 -0.66 -4.75 18.21
N VAL A 112 -0.31 -3.65 17.55
CA VAL A 112 -0.58 -2.30 18.02
C VAL A 112 -1.30 -1.48 16.95
N GLY A 113 -2.18 -0.59 17.40
CA GLY A 113 -2.98 0.25 16.52
C GLY A 113 -4.38 -0.30 16.24
N PRO A 114 -5.19 0.45 15.48
CA PRO A 114 -6.62 0.21 15.38
C PRO A 114 -6.94 -1.02 14.51
N GLY A 115 -7.76 -1.92 15.06
CA GLY A 115 -8.28 -3.08 14.32
C GLY A 115 -7.23 -4.13 13.96
N CYS A 116 -6.14 -4.21 14.73
CA CYS A 116 -5.15 -5.26 14.57
C CYS A 116 -5.70 -6.60 15.07
N THR A 117 -5.65 -7.60 14.21
CA THR A 117 -5.91 -9.02 14.50
C THR A 117 -4.61 -9.81 14.36
N ASP A 118 -4.58 -11.04 14.87
CA ASP A 118 -3.41 -11.91 14.75
C ASP A 118 -3.05 -12.20 13.28
N GLU A 119 -4.03 -12.33 12.41
CA GLU A 119 -3.82 -12.54 10.97
C GLU A 119 -3.17 -11.34 10.28
N THR A 120 -3.62 -10.13 10.61
CA THR A 120 -3.02 -8.89 10.09
C THR A 120 -1.61 -8.69 10.62
N LEU A 121 -1.37 -9.03 11.89
CA LEU A 121 -0.05 -8.96 12.52
C LEU A 121 0.93 -9.93 11.87
N LEU A 122 0.49 -11.17 11.64
CA LEU A 122 1.30 -12.17 10.93
C LEU A 122 1.65 -11.70 9.51
N SER A 123 0.67 -11.14 8.80
CA SER A 123 0.87 -10.58 7.46
C SER A 123 1.88 -9.41 7.46
N ALA A 124 1.83 -8.57 8.49
CA ALA A 124 2.78 -7.48 8.71
C ALA A 124 4.22 -7.99 8.84
N ILE A 125 4.41 -8.97 9.72
CA ILE A 125 5.72 -9.53 10.04
C ILE A 125 6.28 -10.29 8.85
N ALA A 126 5.47 -11.13 8.20
CA ALA A 126 5.88 -11.86 6.99
C ALA A 126 6.31 -10.90 5.88
N SER A 127 5.56 -9.81 5.68
CA SER A 127 5.91 -8.78 4.68
C SER A 127 7.18 -8.02 5.04
N ALA A 128 7.38 -7.69 6.33
CA ALA A 128 8.59 -7.03 6.79
C ALA A 128 9.83 -7.93 6.59
N LEU A 129 9.73 -9.22 6.93
CA LEU A 129 10.78 -10.22 6.70
C LEU A 129 11.05 -10.46 5.21
N HIS A 130 10.03 -10.39 4.36
CA HIS A 130 10.19 -10.58 2.92
C HIS A 130 10.83 -9.36 2.24
N THR A 131 10.51 -8.15 2.69
CA THR A 131 10.95 -6.90 2.05
C THR A 131 12.21 -6.29 2.66
N SER A 132 12.64 -6.75 3.84
CA SER A 132 13.77 -6.21 4.58
C SER A 132 14.62 -7.32 5.18
N THR A 133 15.94 -7.12 5.18
CA THR A 133 16.89 -7.98 5.90
C THR A 133 17.17 -7.48 7.32
N MET A 134 16.51 -6.40 7.76
CA MET A 134 16.69 -5.84 9.09
C MET A 134 15.96 -6.68 10.16
N PRO A 135 16.48 -6.72 11.40
CA PRO A 135 15.79 -7.38 12.51
C PRO A 135 14.39 -6.81 12.75
N ILE A 136 13.44 -7.70 13.07
CA ILE A 136 12.11 -7.32 13.53
C ILE A 136 12.14 -7.12 15.04
N THR A 137 12.03 -5.88 15.48
CA THR A 137 12.01 -5.47 16.89
C THR A 137 10.68 -4.87 17.33
N GLY A 138 9.79 -4.54 16.39
CA GLY A 138 8.49 -3.95 16.66
C GLY A 138 8.53 -2.46 17.01
N GLN A 139 7.40 -1.95 17.51
CA GLN A 139 7.24 -0.57 17.94
C GLN A 139 7.79 -0.40 19.36
N LEU A 140 8.92 0.31 19.49
CA LEU A 140 9.55 0.59 20.79
C LEU A 140 8.75 1.57 21.66
N SER A 141 7.88 2.37 21.05
CA SER A 141 7.06 3.35 21.75
C SER A 141 5.63 2.87 21.92
N ALA A 142 5.17 2.80 23.17
CA ALA A 142 3.77 2.50 23.49
C ALA A 142 2.79 3.64 23.14
N ALA A 143 3.32 4.80 22.72
CA ALA A 143 2.49 5.98 22.46
C ALA A 143 1.51 5.79 21.29
N VAL A 144 1.76 4.84 20.38
CA VAL A 144 0.81 4.41 19.33
C VAL A 144 -0.53 3.93 19.91
N GLU A 145 -0.53 3.27 21.08
CA GLU A 145 -1.75 2.75 21.69
C GLU A 145 -2.66 3.87 22.23
N LYS A 146 -2.06 4.98 22.67
CA LYS A 146 -2.76 6.11 23.27
C LYS A 146 -3.11 7.20 22.25
N ASN A 147 -2.30 7.33 21.20
CA ASN A 147 -2.50 8.32 20.16
C ASN A 147 -2.03 7.76 18.81
N PRO A 148 -2.95 7.34 17.92
CA PRO A 148 -2.59 6.82 16.60
C PRO A 148 -1.97 7.87 15.67
N GLY A 149 -1.97 9.16 16.05
CA GLY A 149 -1.27 10.25 15.37
C GLY A 149 0.18 10.47 15.83
N VAL A 150 0.66 9.68 16.80
CA VAL A 150 2.07 9.68 17.22
C VAL A 150 2.96 9.12 16.11
N TRP A 151 4.22 9.57 16.11
CA TRP A 151 5.26 9.07 15.21
C TRP A 151 5.42 7.54 15.34
N LEU A 152 5.00 6.82 14.31
CA LEU A 152 5.19 5.38 14.14
C LEU A 152 6.58 5.10 13.56
N ASN A 153 7.23 4.03 14.02
CA ASN A 153 8.40 3.53 13.34
C ASN A 153 7.97 2.78 12.07
N THR A 154 8.07 3.44 10.92
CA THR A 154 7.68 2.88 9.62
C THR A 154 8.60 1.77 9.10
N SER A 155 9.74 1.53 9.75
CA SER A 155 10.66 0.44 9.40
C SER A 155 10.37 -0.86 10.15
N GLN A 156 9.41 -0.85 11.07
CA GLN A 156 9.03 -1.99 11.89
C GLN A 156 7.53 -2.27 11.72
N PRO A 157 7.09 -3.53 11.79
CA PRO A 157 5.67 -3.87 11.74
C PRO A 157 4.92 -3.24 12.92
N LEU A 158 3.59 -3.15 12.81
CA LEU A 158 2.71 -2.61 13.84
C LEU A 158 2.46 -3.63 14.96
N CYS A 159 3.55 -4.08 15.60
CA CYS A 159 3.52 -4.94 16.77
C CYS A 159 4.20 -4.29 17.96
N LYS A 160 3.87 -4.72 19.18
CA LYS A 160 4.63 -4.35 20.38
C LYS A 160 6.06 -4.82 20.22
N ALA A 161 6.98 -4.08 20.82
CA ALA A 161 8.34 -4.56 20.96
C ALA A 161 8.34 -5.91 21.69
N PHE A 162 9.03 -6.89 21.10
CA PHE A 162 9.17 -8.23 21.66
C PHE A 162 10.62 -8.68 21.52
N MET A 163 11.02 -9.62 22.36
CA MET A 163 12.33 -10.24 22.33
C MET A 163 12.13 -11.74 22.42
N VAL A 164 12.71 -12.47 21.48
CA VAL A 164 12.66 -13.94 21.47
C VAL A 164 13.69 -14.45 22.47
N THR A 165 13.26 -15.29 23.42
CA THR A 165 14.15 -15.96 24.38
C THR A 165 14.26 -17.45 24.06
N ASP A 166 15.17 -18.16 24.75
CA ASP A 166 15.34 -19.61 24.56
C ASP A 166 14.05 -20.39 24.91
N GLU A 167 13.20 -19.85 25.77
CA GLU A 167 11.89 -20.42 26.12
C GLU A 167 10.89 -20.36 24.95
N ASP A 168 11.04 -19.39 24.04
CA ASP A 168 10.17 -19.25 22.87
C ASP A 168 10.60 -20.19 21.72
N ILE A 169 11.81 -20.76 21.79
CA ILE A 169 12.42 -21.58 20.74
C ILE A 169 12.34 -23.09 21.06
N ARG A 170 12.26 -23.47 22.34
CA ARG A 170 12.13 -24.88 22.78
C ARG A 170 10.72 -25.44 22.59
#